data_AF-A0AA40S865-F1
#
_entry.id   AF-A0AA40S865-F1
#
_cell.length_a   1.000
_cell.length_b   1.000
_cell.length_c   1.000
_cell.angle_alpha   90.00
_cell.angle_beta   90.00
_cell.angle_gamma   90.00
#
_symmetry.space_group_name_H-M   'P 1'
#
loop_
_entity.id
_entity.type
_entity.pdbx_description
1 polymer ?
#
loop_
_entity_poly.entity_id
_entity_poly.type
_entity_poly.pdbx_seq_one_letter_code
_entity_poly.pdbx_strand_id
1 'polypeptide(L)'
;MPKFALTAALAAALVSPAMAGDFDGTWSVQLVTESGLCDAQYSYTLAVRDGQVRPITNASSGGTTVTGRVEANGGVGLNVATAAANGTASGRLQTRSGSGTWRVSGGLCTGRWMAKRHTVRTASAE
;
A
#
# COMPACT_ATOMS: atom_id res chain seq x y z
N MET A 1 4.12 -37.48 -51.00
CA MET A 1 5.11 -36.82 -50.12
C MET A 1 4.35 -35.75 -49.32
N PRO A 2 4.10 -35.93 -48.02
CA PRO A 2 3.22 -35.06 -47.24
C PRO A 2 3.98 -33.86 -46.72
N LYS A 3 3.40 -32.65 -46.82
CA LYS A 3 3.94 -31.47 -46.14
C LYS A 3 2.87 -30.95 -45.18
N PHE A 4 2.97 -31.41 -43.94
CA PHE A 4 2.24 -30.88 -42.80
C PHE A 4 2.62 -29.40 -42.62
N ALA A 5 1.63 -28.50 -42.67
CA ALA A 5 1.79 -27.12 -42.25
C ALA A 5 1.09 -26.97 -40.90
N LEU A 6 1.91 -26.91 -39.84
CA LEU A 6 1.51 -26.72 -38.46
C LEU A 6 1.18 -25.23 -38.26
N THR A 7 -0.10 -24.88 -38.11
CA THR A 7 -0.52 -23.52 -37.74
C THR A 7 -0.31 -23.33 -36.24
N ALA A 8 0.79 -22.66 -35.87
CA ALA A 8 1.09 -22.29 -34.50
C ALA A 8 0.18 -21.12 -34.06
N ALA A 9 -0.68 -21.37 -33.07
CA ALA A 9 -1.46 -20.34 -32.39
C ALA A 9 -0.53 -19.48 -31.52
N LEU A 10 -0.36 -18.20 -31.87
CA LEU A 10 0.41 -17.25 -31.09
C LEU A 10 -0.49 -16.67 -29.99
N ALA A 11 -0.49 -17.30 -28.81
CA ALA A 11 -1.07 -16.72 -27.61
C ALA A 11 -0.19 -15.56 -27.14
N ALA A 12 -0.55 -14.33 -27.49
CA ALA A 12 0.06 -13.12 -26.95
C ALA A 12 -0.35 -12.96 -25.48
N ALA A 13 0.39 -13.59 -24.57
CA ALA A 13 0.35 -13.22 -23.16
C ALA A 13 0.91 -11.79 -23.06
N LEU A 14 0.03 -10.81 -22.90
CA LEU A 14 0.38 -9.44 -22.52
C LEU A 14 0.97 -9.47 -21.10
N VAL A 15 2.24 -9.84 -20.99
CA VAL A 15 3.03 -9.61 -19.78
C VAL A 15 3.22 -8.10 -19.72
N SER A 16 2.32 -7.42 -19.02
CA SER A 16 2.49 -5.99 -18.74
C SER A 16 3.86 -5.83 -18.07
N PRO A 17 4.72 -4.91 -18.53
CA PRO A 17 5.95 -4.63 -17.82
C PRO A 17 5.54 -4.06 -16.46
N ALA A 18 5.66 -4.88 -15.42
CA ALA A 18 5.70 -4.37 -14.07
C ALA A 18 6.96 -3.51 -14.00
N MET A 19 6.80 -2.20 -14.22
CA MET A 19 7.83 -1.23 -13.88
C MET A 19 8.08 -1.38 -12.38
N ALA A 20 9.11 -2.15 -12.06
CA ALA A 20 9.70 -2.24 -10.75
C ALA A 20 10.31 -0.87 -10.44
N GLY A 21 9.94 -0.30 -9.30
CA GLY A 21 10.59 0.88 -8.74
C GLY A 21 9.88 2.20 -9.03
N ASP A 22 8.62 2.35 -8.60
CA ASP A 22 8.19 3.59 -7.94
C ASP A 22 6.86 3.38 -7.19
N PHE A 23 6.91 3.26 -5.86
CA PHE A 23 5.71 3.15 -5.02
C PHE A 23 4.98 4.49 -4.88
N ASP A 24 5.46 5.56 -5.53
CA ASP A 24 4.91 6.89 -5.35
C ASP A 24 3.47 7.02 -5.83
N GLY A 25 2.80 8.06 -5.37
CA GLY A 25 1.40 8.33 -5.68
C GLY A 25 0.47 8.01 -4.52
N THR A 26 -0.82 8.01 -4.81
CA THR A 26 -1.86 7.99 -3.78
C THR A 26 -2.29 6.57 -3.44
N TRP A 27 -2.38 6.29 -2.15
CA TRP A 27 -2.76 5.02 -1.58
C TRP A 27 -3.91 5.19 -0.61
N SER A 28 -4.93 4.34 -0.74
CA SER A 28 -5.90 4.13 0.33
C SER A 28 -5.39 3.01 1.23
N VAL A 29 -5.27 3.31 2.52
CA VAL A 29 -4.81 2.38 3.54
C VAL A 29 -5.94 2.16 4.53
N GLN A 30 -6.24 0.90 4.82
CA GLN A 30 -7.23 0.50 5.79
C GLN A 30 -6.53 -0.29 6.90
N LEU A 31 -6.68 0.16 8.13
CA LEU A 31 -6.22 -0.54 9.33
C LEU A 31 -7.43 -1.25 9.93
N VAL A 32 -7.27 -2.52 10.22
CA VAL A 32 -8.26 -3.35 10.91
C VAL A 32 -7.68 -3.73 12.26
N THR A 33 -8.39 -3.43 13.33
CA THR A 33 -8.03 -3.83 14.69
C THR A 33 -8.45 -5.28 14.88
N GLU A 34 -7.51 -6.15 15.21
CA GLU A 34 -7.76 -7.58 15.46
C GLU A 34 -7.80 -7.87 16.96
N SER A 35 -7.16 -7.04 17.79
CA SER A 35 -7.17 -7.15 19.24
C SER A 35 -6.97 -5.77 19.87
N GLY A 36 -7.63 -5.53 21.01
CA GLY A 36 -7.53 -4.27 21.75
C GLY A 36 -8.86 -3.53 21.87
N LEU A 37 -8.77 -2.30 22.38
CA LEU A 37 -9.93 -1.43 22.66
C LEU A 37 -10.13 -0.30 21.63
N CYS A 38 -9.30 -0.25 20.59
CA CYS A 38 -9.44 0.73 19.50
C CYS A 38 -10.69 0.45 18.67
N ASP A 39 -11.12 1.43 17.87
CA ASP A 39 -12.14 1.24 16.86
C ASP A 39 -11.77 0.07 15.94
N ALA A 40 -12.79 -0.64 15.46
CA ALA A 40 -12.61 -1.84 14.66
C ALA A 40 -11.83 -1.59 13.35
N GLN A 41 -11.97 -0.40 12.78
CA GLN A 41 -11.37 -0.07 11.50
C GLN A 41 -11.09 1.42 11.33
N TYR A 42 -9.93 1.73 10.75
CA TYR A 42 -9.55 3.09 10.34
C TYR A 42 -9.21 3.11 8.85
N SER A 43 -9.60 4.16 8.14
CA SER A 43 -9.28 4.34 6.72
C SER A 43 -8.60 5.68 6.47
N TYR A 44 -7.45 5.64 5.81
CA TYR A 44 -6.62 6.80 5.51
C TYR A 44 -6.24 6.84 4.04
N THR A 45 -5.98 8.06 3.55
CA THR A 45 -5.36 8.25 2.24
C THR A 45 -3.99 8.87 2.43
N LEU A 46 -2.97 8.21 1.91
CA LEU A 46 -1.56 8.55 2.03
C LEU A 46 -0.96 8.76 0.65
N ALA A 47 -0.02 9.69 0.52
CA ALA A 47 0.82 9.86 -0.65
C ALA A 47 2.20 9.28 -0.35
N VAL A 48 2.72 8.45 -1.24
CA VAL A 48 4.14 8.06 -1.22
C VAL A 48 4.88 8.97 -2.19
N ARG A 49 5.99 9.56 -1.76
CA ARG A 49 6.88 10.39 -2.59
C ARG A 49 8.33 10.13 -2.20
N ASP A 50 9.17 9.69 -3.14
CA ASP A 50 10.56 9.29 -2.88
C ASP A 50 10.68 8.22 -1.78
N GLY A 51 9.66 7.35 -1.70
CA GLY A 51 9.50 6.37 -0.62
C GLY A 51 9.12 6.93 0.74
N GLN A 52 8.91 8.25 0.88
CA GLN A 52 8.37 8.85 2.11
C GLN A 52 6.85 8.81 2.11
N VAL A 53 6.26 8.41 3.25
CA VAL A 53 4.81 8.35 3.43
C VAL A 53 4.32 9.66 4.01
N ARG A 54 3.49 10.37 3.26
CA ARG A 54 2.89 11.66 3.65
C ARG A 54 1.38 11.54 3.74
N PRO A 55 0.75 11.85 4.88
CA PRO A 55 -0.71 11.86 4.97
C PRO A 55 -1.30 13.02 4.16
N ILE A 56 -2.36 12.75 3.39
CA ILE A 56 -2.89 13.73 2.43
C ILE A 56 -3.86 14.71 3.10
N THR A 57 -4.74 14.26 4.00
CA THR A 57 -5.73 15.18 4.60
C THR A 57 -6.32 14.75 5.95
N ASN A 58 -6.27 13.46 6.34
CA ASN A 58 -6.97 12.98 7.56
C ASN A 58 -6.07 12.59 8.75
N ALA A 59 -4.75 12.44 8.56
CA ALA A 59 -3.86 12.20 9.71
C ALA A 59 -3.27 13.50 10.29
N SER A 60 -3.23 14.58 9.49
CA SER A 60 -2.57 15.83 9.87
C SER A 60 -3.35 16.70 10.86
N SER A 61 -4.61 16.38 11.17
CA SER A 61 -5.50 17.21 12.00
C SER A 61 -5.29 17.09 13.52
N GLY A 62 -4.24 16.42 13.99
CA GLY A 62 -4.03 16.20 15.44
C GLY A 62 -2.59 15.96 15.89
N GLY A 63 -1.58 16.47 15.17
CA GLY A 63 -0.18 16.27 15.54
C GLY A 63 0.35 14.85 15.25
N THR A 64 -0.26 14.15 14.29
CA THR A 64 0.23 12.83 13.87
C THR A 64 1.55 12.96 13.11
N THR A 65 2.61 12.47 13.72
CA THR A 65 3.94 12.35 13.11
C THR A 65 4.12 10.94 12.59
N VAL A 66 4.28 10.80 11.27
CA VAL A 66 4.65 9.54 10.63
C VAL A 66 6.13 9.62 10.28
N THR A 67 6.89 8.66 10.79
CA THR A 67 8.33 8.51 10.52
C THR A 67 8.58 7.14 9.90
N GLY A 68 9.63 7.02 9.08
CA GLY A 68 9.94 5.79 8.36
C GLY A 68 9.75 5.93 6.85
N ARG A 69 9.96 4.84 6.12
CA ARG A 69 9.94 4.85 4.66
C ARG A 69 9.48 3.53 4.06
N VAL A 70 9.11 3.63 2.79
CA VAL A 70 8.99 2.51 1.87
C VAL A 70 10.36 2.30 1.21
N GLU A 71 10.91 1.11 1.36
CA GLU A 71 12.13 0.69 0.71
C GLU A 71 11.90 0.45 -0.79
N ALA A 72 12.98 0.48 -1.59
CA ALA A 72 12.89 0.22 -3.03
C ALA A 72 12.39 -1.20 -3.37
N ASN A 73 12.53 -2.15 -2.44
CA ASN A 73 11.99 -3.51 -2.52
C ASN A 73 10.50 -3.61 -2.09
N GLY A 74 9.88 -2.49 -1.69
CA GLY A 74 8.51 -2.41 -1.18
C GLY A 74 8.37 -2.65 0.32
N GLY A 75 9.44 -2.90 1.06
CA GLY A 75 9.42 -3.03 2.51
C GLY A 75 8.88 -1.76 3.15
N VAL A 76 7.90 -1.91 4.05
CA VAL A 76 7.29 -0.80 4.79
C VAL A 76 7.69 -0.92 6.24
N GLY A 77 8.33 0.12 6.77
CA GLY A 77 8.60 0.27 8.20
C GLY A 77 8.28 1.69 8.62
N LEU A 78 7.17 1.85 9.36
CA LEU A 78 6.67 3.15 9.80
C LEU A 78 6.50 3.17 11.32
N ASN A 79 6.80 4.31 11.92
CA ASN A 79 6.45 4.64 13.28
C ASN A 79 5.50 5.85 13.25
N VAL A 80 4.34 5.70 13.88
CA VAL A 80 3.26 6.67 13.90
C VAL A 80 3.08 7.13 15.34
N ALA A 81 3.29 8.41 15.57
CA ALA A 81 3.06 9.06 16.86
C ALA A 81 1.92 10.06 16.71
N THR A 82 0.95 10.03 17.62
CA THR A 82 -0.11 11.05 17.74
C THR A 82 0.00 11.69 19.12
N ALA A 83 -0.78 12.75 19.37
CA ALA A 83 -0.85 13.36 20.70
C ALA A 83 -1.32 12.38 21.80
N ALA A 84 -2.08 11.34 21.44
CA ALA A 84 -2.69 10.41 22.39
C ALA A 84 -1.98 9.04 22.45
N ALA A 85 -1.30 8.61 21.38
CA ALA A 85 -0.74 7.27 21.29
C ALA A 85 0.44 7.18 20.33
N ASN A 86 1.30 6.18 20.54
CA ASN A 86 2.39 5.84 19.64
C ASN A 86 2.18 4.43 19.10
N GLY A 87 2.63 4.16 17.88
CA GLY A 87 2.48 2.87 17.26
C GLY A 87 3.46 2.65 16.12
N THR A 88 3.50 1.42 15.63
CA THR A 88 4.39 0.98 14.57
C THR A 88 3.59 0.20 13.55
N ALA A 89 3.90 0.40 12.27
CA ALA A 89 3.36 -0.38 11.17
C ALA A 89 4.50 -0.99 10.36
N SER A 90 4.33 -2.23 9.94
CA SER A 90 5.32 -2.94 9.13
C SER A 90 4.62 -3.81 8.09
N GLY A 91 5.26 -4.03 6.94
CA GLY A 91 4.71 -4.89 5.90
C GLY A 91 5.39 -4.70 4.56
N ARG A 92 4.63 -4.89 3.48
CA ARG A 92 5.16 -4.77 2.13
C ARG A 92 4.14 -4.18 1.16
N LEU A 93 4.61 -3.26 0.32
CA LEU A 93 3.93 -2.77 -0.85
C LEU A 93 4.37 -3.56 -2.08
N GLN A 94 3.40 -3.83 -2.93
CA GLN A 94 3.53 -4.34 -4.29
C GLN A 94 3.10 -3.23 -5.25
N THR A 95 3.12 -3.48 -6.56
CA THR A 95 2.86 -2.47 -7.59
C THR A 95 1.54 -1.69 -7.42
N ARG A 96 0.48 -2.34 -6.92
CA ARG A 96 -0.87 -1.75 -6.79
C ARG A 96 -1.56 -2.01 -5.45
N SER A 97 -0.95 -2.81 -4.58
CA SER A 97 -1.52 -3.26 -3.32
C SER A 97 -0.44 -3.37 -2.26
N GLY A 98 -0.80 -3.45 -1.00
CA GLY A 98 0.12 -3.80 0.07
C GLY A 98 -0.62 -4.30 1.29
N SER A 99 0.13 -4.88 2.21
CA SER A 99 -0.42 -5.32 3.47
C SER A 99 0.67 -5.49 4.52
N GLY A 100 0.22 -5.57 5.76
CA GLY A 100 1.11 -5.85 6.87
C GLY A 100 0.38 -5.78 8.20
N THR A 101 1.16 -5.56 9.25
CA THR A 101 0.68 -5.48 10.63
C THR A 101 0.93 -4.09 11.21
N TRP A 102 0.10 -3.72 12.16
CA TRP A 102 0.28 -2.52 12.96
C TRP A 102 -0.01 -2.83 14.42
N ARG A 103 0.60 -2.03 15.29
CA ARG A 103 0.41 -2.13 16.74
C ARG A 103 0.61 -0.79 17.40
N VAL A 104 -0.13 -0.54 18.47
CA VAL A 104 0.04 0.58 19.38
C VAL A 104 0.99 0.16 20.50
N SER A 105 1.88 1.06 20.89
CA SER A 105 2.79 0.88 22.02
C SER A 105 2.02 0.51 23.29
N GLY A 106 2.61 -0.35 24.11
CA GLY A 106 1.94 -0.89 25.30
C GLY A 106 0.92 -2.01 25.00
N GLY A 107 0.82 -2.46 23.75
CA GLY A 107 -0.06 -3.58 23.38
C GLY A 107 -1.55 -3.23 23.41
N LEU A 108 -1.89 -1.94 23.44
CA LEU A 108 -3.27 -1.46 23.55
C LEU A 108 -4.14 -1.96 22.40
N CYS A 109 -3.59 -1.93 21.18
CA CYS A 109 -4.27 -2.38 19.97
C CYS A 109 -3.27 -2.97 18.99
N THR A 110 -3.69 -4.04 18.31
CA THR A 110 -2.92 -4.67 17.24
C THR A 110 -3.85 -5.07 16.11
N GLY A 111 -3.32 -5.13 14.91
CA GLY A 111 -4.02 -5.78 13.82
C GLY A 111 -3.28 -5.69 12.51
N ARG A 112 -4.04 -5.69 11.42
CA ARG A 112 -3.50 -5.68 10.05
C ARG A 112 -3.89 -4.44 9.30
N TRP A 113 -3.03 -4.07 8.35
CA TRP A 113 -3.33 -3.02 7.40
C TRP A 113 -3.30 -3.58 5.99
N MET A 114 -4.10 -2.96 5.12
CA MET A 114 -4.14 -3.21 3.69
C MET A 114 -4.06 -1.89 2.96
N ALA A 115 -3.31 -1.84 1.87
CA ALA A 115 -3.17 -0.67 1.03
C ALA A 115 -3.59 -1.00 -0.40
N LYS A 116 -4.25 -0.06 -1.07
CA LYS A 116 -4.60 -0.11 -2.48
C LYS A 116 -4.20 1.20 -3.15
N ARG A 117 -3.45 1.12 -4.25
CA ARG A 117 -3.03 2.29 -5.01
C ARG A 117 -4.22 2.84 -5.78
N HIS A 118 -4.39 4.15 -5.75
CA HIS A 118 -5.34 4.83 -6.61
C HIS A 118 -4.80 4.78 -8.03
N THR A 119 -5.39 3.94 -8.86
CA THR A 119 -5.17 4.04 -10.30
C THR A 119 -6.20 5.03 -10.83
N VAL A 120 -5.77 6.24 -11.18
CA VAL A 120 -6.58 7.07 -12.08
C VAL A 120 -6.62 6.32 -13.40
N ARG A 121 -7.71 5.60 -13.68
CA ARG A 121 -8.00 5.25 -15.07
C ARG A 121 -8.39 6.57 -15.71
N THR A 122 -7.49 7.15 -16.49
CA THR A 122 -7.90 8.07 -17.54
C THR A 122 -8.84 7.25 -18.42
N ALA A 123 -10.15 7.42 -18.25
CA ALA A 123 -11.11 6.90 -19.20
C ALA A 123 -10.87 7.69 -20.48
N SER A 124 -10.09 7.12 -21.40
CA SER A 124 -10.05 7.58 -22.79
C SER A 124 -11.46 7.40 -23.32
N ALA A 125 -12.19 8.51 -23.52
CA ALA A 125 -13.36 8.50 -24.36
C ALA A 125 -12.90 8.21 -25.79
N GLU A 126 -13.43 7.14 -26.38
CA GLU A 126 -13.45 6.92 -27.83
C GLU A 126 -14.69 7.60 -28.43
#